data_AF-A0A3A4UHF8-F1
#
_entry.id   AF-A0A3A4UHF8-F1
#
_cell.length_a   1.000
_cell.length_b   1.000
_cell.length_c   1.000
_cell.angle_alpha   90.00
_cell.angle_beta   90.00
_cell.angle_gamma   90.00
#
_symmetry.space_group_name_H-M   'P 1'
#
loop_
_entity.id
_entity.type
_entity.pdbx_description
1 polymer ?
#
loop_
_entity_poly.entity_id
_entity_poly.type
_entity_poly.pdbx_seq_one_letter_code
_entity_poly.pdbx_strand_id
1 'polypeptide(L)'
;MPDFRRIGDKLLSRERLISLIDEILALRQAGLSQQDTALRIGTDRSFISRLETLGEVRKGASVAVVGLPVANKDEILAVTAREGVDFTFILSEDERWSFLQGKSGFELFSEAATLLERVTGHDVVIILGHNRPAQVIDALLHRRSLVLHLSQVEGREAYFDPDELSELLARLRKRESG
;
A
#
# COMPACT_ATOMS: atom_id res chain seq x y z
N MET A 1 -37.61 -15.02 -16.25
CA MET A 1 -37.39 -16.45 -16.54
C MET A 1 -36.12 -16.88 -15.85
N PRO A 2 -36.05 -18.07 -15.22
CA PRO A 2 -34.83 -18.50 -14.55
C PRO A 2 -33.68 -18.66 -15.57
N ASP A 3 -32.53 -18.06 -15.28
CA ASP A 3 -31.35 -18.06 -16.16
C ASP A 3 -30.50 -19.32 -15.90
N PHE A 4 -30.88 -20.40 -16.57
CA PHE A 4 -30.16 -21.66 -16.56
C PHE A 4 -29.23 -21.81 -17.77
N ARG A 5 -28.03 -22.33 -17.54
CA ARG A 5 -27.03 -22.62 -18.58
C ARG A 5 -26.66 -24.09 -18.55
N ARG A 6 -26.72 -24.77 -19.70
CA ARG A 6 -26.26 -26.16 -19.83
C ARG A 6 -24.82 -26.17 -20.31
N ILE A 7 -23.94 -26.82 -19.55
CA ILE A 7 -22.52 -27.01 -19.89
C ILE A 7 -22.22 -28.50 -19.74
N GLY A 8 -22.05 -29.19 -20.88
CA GLY A 8 -21.96 -30.64 -20.90
C GLY A 8 -23.19 -31.31 -20.28
N ASP A 9 -22.96 -32.15 -19.29
CA ASP A 9 -23.97 -32.85 -18.50
C ASP A 9 -24.60 -31.98 -17.40
N LYS A 10 -24.02 -30.82 -17.07
CA LYS A 10 -24.45 -29.97 -15.95
C LYS A 10 -25.47 -28.92 -16.38
N LEU A 11 -26.50 -28.72 -15.53
CA LEU A 11 -27.42 -27.60 -15.60
C LEU A 11 -27.09 -26.61 -14.47
N LEU A 12 -26.62 -25.42 -14.83
CA LEU A 12 -26.16 -24.39 -13.90
C LEU A 12 -27.23 -23.31 -13.74
N SER A 13 -27.42 -22.82 -12.52
CA SER A 13 -28.21 -21.61 -12.24
C SER A 13 -27.26 -20.42 -12.13
N ARG A 14 -27.43 -19.41 -12.99
CA ARG A 14 -26.64 -18.17 -12.91
C ARG A 14 -26.89 -17.44 -11.59
N GLU A 15 -28.16 -17.42 -11.16
CA GLU A 15 -28.57 -16.77 -9.91
C GLU A 15 -27.86 -17.38 -8.70
N ARG A 16 -27.80 -18.72 -8.62
CA ARG A 16 -27.09 -19.42 -7.53
C ARG A 16 -25.59 -19.18 -7.55
N LEU A 17 -24.98 -19.04 -8.73
CA LEU A 17 -23.56 -18.72 -8.83
C LEU A 17 -23.28 -17.32 -8.30
N ILE A 18 -24.11 -16.34 -8.67
CA ILE A 18 -23.96 -14.95 -8.21
C ILE A 18 -24.14 -14.86 -6.70
N SER A 19 -25.19 -15.48 -6.15
CA SER A 19 -25.42 -15.47 -4.69
C SER A 19 -24.25 -16.06 -3.91
N LEU A 20 -23.59 -17.10 -4.46
CA LEU A 20 -22.44 -17.74 -3.85
C LEU A 20 -21.18 -16.88 -3.94
N ILE A 21 -21.01 -16.12 -5.04
CA ILE A 21 -19.96 -15.10 -5.16
C ILE A 21 -20.18 -13.99 -4.11
N ASP A 22 -21.41 -13.49 -3.98
CA ASP A 22 -21.73 -12.45 -2.99
C ASP A 22 -21.47 -12.93 -1.56
N GLU A 23 -21.79 -14.18 -1.24
CA GLU A 23 -21.47 -14.80 0.05
C GLU A 23 -19.96 -14.89 0.30
N ILE A 24 -19.18 -15.31 -0.71
CA ILE A 24 -17.71 -15.32 -0.62
C ILE A 24 -17.20 -13.91 -0.29
N LEU A 25 -17.64 -12.90 -1.04
CA LEU A 25 -17.20 -11.52 -0.83
C LEU A 25 -17.60 -11.00 0.56
N ALA A 26 -18.81 -11.32 1.04
CA ALA A 26 -19.27 -10.93 2.37
C ALA A 26 -18.42 -11.56 3.49
N LEU A 27 -18.08 -12.85 3.38
CA LEU A 27 -17.20 -13.53 4.35
C LEU A 27 -15.79 -12.93 4.35
N ARG A 28 -15.26 -12.58 3.18
CA ARG A 28 -13.94 -11.95 3.03
C ARG A 28 -13.94 -10.53 3.59
N GLN A 29 -14.99 -9.76 3.35
CA GLN A 29 -15.19 -8.43 3.96
C GLN A 29 -15.32 -8.51 5.49
N ALA A 30 -15.90 -9.60 6.02
CA ALA A 30 -15.98 -9.85 7.46
C ALA A 30 -14.64 -10.32 8.09
N GLY A 31 -13.56 -10.41 7.30
CA GLY A 31 -12.20 -10.67 7.78
C GLY A 31 -11.77 -12.14 7.81
N LEU A 32 -12.59 -13.07 7.31
CA LEU A 32 -12.19 -14.48 7.23
C LEU A 32 -11.06 -14.64 6.22
N SER A 33 -10.10 -15.52 6.47
CA SER A 33 -9.03 -15.82 5.51
C SER A 33 -9.59 -16.50 4.24
N GLN A 34 -8.81 -16.50 3.14
CA GLN A 34 -9.16 -17.24 1.92
C GLN A 34 -9.34 -18.73 2.21
N GLN A 35 -8.56 -19.27 3.14
CA GLN A 35 -8.61 -20.68 3.52
C GLN A 35 -9.90 -21.00 4.29
N ASP A 36 -10.27 -20.15 5.26
CA ASP A 36 -11.49 -20.35 6.07
C ASP A 36 -12.75 -20.14 5.23
N THR A 37 -12.72 -19.17 4.32
CA THR A 37 -13.82 -18.93 3.36
C THR A 37 -13.98 -20.13 2.42
N ALA A 38 -12.88 -20.69 1.91
CA ALA A 38 -12.91 -21.87 1.05
C ALA A 38 -13.52 -23.09 1.78
N LEU A 39 -13.12 -23.33 3.03
CA LEU A 39 -13.67 -24.39 3.87
C LEU A 39 -15.18 -24.21 4.08
N ARG A 40 -15.64 -22.98 4.33
CA ARG A 40 -17.05 -22.67 4.57
C ARG A 40 -17.93 -22.87 3.34
N ILE A 41 -17.41 -22.53 2.16
CA ILE A 41 -18.12 -22.60 0.88
C ILE A 41 -18.00 -24.00 0.23
N GLY A 42 -17.08 -24.84 0.70
CA GLY A 42 -16.84 -26.17 0.13
C GLY A 42 -16.03 -26.11 -1.17
N THR A 43 -15.08 -25.18 -1.25
CA THR A 43 -14.17 -25.00 -2.39
C THR A 43 -12.72 -25.00 -1.92
N ASP A 44 -11.79 -24.64 -2.80
CA ASP A 44 -10.36 -24.55 -2.48
C ASP A 44 -9.90 -23.08 -2.36
N ARG A 45 -8.84 -22.85 -1.58
CA ARG A 45 -8.28 -21.50 -1.39
C ARG A 45 -7.95 -20.81 -2.72
N SER A 46 -7.47 -21.58 -3.69
CA SER A 46 -7.05 -21.03 -4.98
C SER A 46 -8.25 -20.57 -5.82
N PHE A 47 -9.43 -21.17 -5.66
CA PHE A 47 -10.68 -20.66 -6.24
C PHE A 47 -11.05 -19.29 -5.66
N ILE A 48 -11.01 -19.13 -4.34
CA ILE A 48 -11.29 -17.84 -3.68
C ILE A 48 -10.31 -16.77 -4.18
N SER A 49 -9.01 -17.09 -4.18
CA SER A 49 -7.98 -16.18 -4.68
C SER A 49 -8.22 -15.78 -6.14
N ARG A 50 -8.53 -16.74 -7.02
CA ARG A 50 -8.81 -16.44 -8.44
C ARG A 50 -10.08 -15.62 -8.63
N LEU A 51 -11.12 -15.88 -7.84
CA LEU A 51 -12.36 -15.10 -7.88
C LEU A 51 -12.11 -13.64 -7.49
N GLU A 52 -11.34 -13.39 -6.42
CA GLU A 52 -10.92 -12.05 -6.02
C GLU A 52 -10.13 -11.37 -7.15
N THR A 53 -9.16 -12.07 -7.75
CA THR A 53 -8.41 -11.56 -8.91
C THR A 53 -9.29 -11.29 -10.13
N LEU A 54 -10.32 -12.10 -10.39
CA LEU A 54 -11.27 -11.89 -11.50
C LEU A 54 -12.17 -10.66 -11.29
N GLY A 55 -12.51 -10.35 -10.04
CA GLY A 55 -13.33 -9.20 -9.65
C GLY A 55 -12.52 -7.93 -9.32
N GLU A 56 -11.21 -7.98 -9.43
CA GLU A 56 -10.30 -6.89 -9.11
C GLU A 56 -10.44 -5.75 -10.14
N VAL A 57 -11.12 -4.66 -9.75
CA VAL A 57 -11.27 -3.45 -10.58
C VAL A 57 -10.06 -2.51 -10.45
N ARG A 58 -9.32 -2.60 -9.33
CA ARG A 58 -8.15 -1.76 -9.07
C ARG A 58 -6.97 -2.62 -8.62
N LYS A 59 -5.90 -2.58 -9.42
CA LYS A 59 -4.62 -3.24 -9.21
C LYS A 59 -3.55 -2.16 -9.27
N GLY A 60 -3.25 -1.56 -8.14
CA GLY A 60 -2.09 -0.69 -7.98
C GLY A 60 -1.35 -1.23 -6.78
N ALA A 61 -0.05 -1.43 -6.91
CA ALA A 61 0.81 -1.66 -5.76
C ALA A 61 0.48 -0.62 -4.70
N SER A 62 0.14 -1.06 -3.48
CA SER A 62 -0.09 -0.14 -2.37
C SER A 62 1.18 0.69 -2.15
N VAL A 63 1.05 2.02 -2.16
CA VAL A 63 2.19 2.94 -2.11
C VAL A 63 2.26 3.64 -0.77
N ALA A 64 3.41 3.54 -0.11
CA ALA A 64 3.78 4.41 1.00
C ALA A 64 4.79 5.46 0.55
N VAL A 65 4.68 6.69 1.04
CA VAL A 65 5.68 7.74 0.84
C VAL A 65 6.21 8.19 2.21
N VAL A 66 7.52 8.12 2.40
CA VAL A 66 8.21 8.51 3.65
C VAL A 66 9.25 9.58 3.34
N GLY A 67 9.24 10.69 4.07
CA GLY A 67 10.17 11.80 3.86
C GLY A 67 10.68 12.40 5.16
N LEU A 68 12.01 12.45 5.29
CA LEU A 68 12.68 12.79 6.55
C LEU A 68 13.99 13.55 6.26
N PRO A 69 14.12 14.86 6.52
CA PRO A 69 13.09 15.89 6.49
C PRO A 69 12.89 16.46 5.07
N VAL A 70 11.71 17.07 4.82
CA VAL A 70 11.27 17.61 3.53
C VAL A 70 10.89 19.08 3.68
N ALA A 71 11.50 19.96 2.89
CA ALA A 71 11.32 21.42 3.00
C ALA A 71 9.94 21.87 2.48
N ASN A 72 9.53 21.37 1.32
CA ASN A 72 8.22 21.65 0.71
C ASN A 72 7.18 20.59 1.08
N LYS A 73 7.07 20.29 2.38
CA LYS A 73 6.18 19.23 2.90
C LYS A 73 4.75 19.34 2.38
N ASP A 74 4.17 20.54 2.40
CA ASP A 74 2.77 20.74 2.02
C ASP A 74 2.49 20.42 0.55
N GLU A 75 3.44 20.74 -0.33
CA GLU A 75 3.34 20.41 -1.76
C GLU A 75 3.40 18.90 -1.98
N ILE A 76 4.30 18.22 -1.26
CA ILE A 76 4.39 16.76 -1.31
C ILE A 76 3.12 16.11 -0.78
N LEU A 77 2.58 16.59 0.35
CA LEU A 77 1.31 16.09 0.88
C LEU A 77 0.15 16.31 -0.10
N ALA A 78 0.12 17.44 -0.80
CA ALA A 78 -0.90 17.71 -1.81
C ALA A 78 -0.79 16.72 -2.98
N VAL A 79 0.43 16.43 -3.45
CA VAL A 79 0.67 15.43 -4.51
C VAL A 79 0.27 14.04 -4.04
N THR A 80 0.71 13.58 -2.86
CA THR A 80 0.38 12.23 -2.40
C THR A 80 -1.12 12.03 -2.17
N ALA A 81 -1.82 13.05 -1.68
CA ALA A 81 -3.27 13.03 -1.55
C ALA A 81 -3.99 12.99 -2.91
N ARG A 82 -3.60 13.87 -3.85
CA ARG A 82 -4.16 13.91 -5.21
C ARG A 82 -3.92 12.60 -5.95
N GLU A 83 -2.72 12.06 -5.81
CA GLU A 83 -2.31 10.79 -6.37
C GLU A 83 -2.70 9.61 -5.49
N GLY A 84 -3.64 9.73 -4.55
CA GLY A 84 -4.22 8.61 -3.79
C GLY A 84 -3.22 7.59 -3.26
N VAL A 85 -2.13 8.07 -2.64
CA VAL A 85 -1.14 7.26 -1.93
C VAL A 85 -1.76 6.70 -0.65
N ASP A 86 -1.54 5.42 -0.37
CA ASP A 86 -2.20 4.70 0.73
C ASP A 86 -1.69 5.10 2.11
N PHE A 87 -0.40 5.45 2.20
CA PHE A 87 0.20 5.97 3.43
C PHE A 87 1.25 7.04 3.14
N THR A 88 1.19 8.15 3.86
CA THR A 88 2.18 9.22 3.75
C THR A 88 2.68 9.63 5.13
N PHE A 89 4.00 9.67 5.30
CA PHE A 89 4.66 10.16 6.51
C PHE A 89 5.81 11.11 6.14
N ILE A 90 5.57 12.42 6.26
CA ILE A 90 6.54 13.47 5.93
C ILE A 90 6.75 14.35 7.16
N LEU A 91 8.00 14.61 7.52
CA LEU A 91 8.37 15.59 8.52
C LEU A 91 9.17 16.73 7.89
N SER A 92 8.88 17.96 8.30
CA SER A 92 9.81 19.09 8.17
C SER A 92 10.92 19.01 9.23
N GLU A 93 11.93 19.89 9.15
CA GLU A 93 13.00 19.93 10.16
C GLU A 93 12.47 20.27 11.57
N ASP A 94 11.54 21.22 11.69
CA ASP A 94 10.95 21.61 12.97
C ASP A 94 10.11 20.49 13.60
N GLU A 95 9.37 19.75 12.77
CA GLU A 95 8.58 18.60 13.22
C GLU A 95 9.47 17.41 13.59
N ARG A 96 10.61 17.25 12.91
CA ARG A 96 11.63 16.26 13.29
C ARG A 96 12.17 16.56 14.68
N TRP A 97 12.50 17.82 14.97
CA TRP A 97 12.94 18.22 16.31
C TRP A 97 11.84 18.03 17.34
N SER A 98 10.61 18.43 17.03
CA SER A 98 9.46 18.23 17.92
C SER A 98 9.16 16.75 18.17
N PHE A 99 9.38 15.89 17.18
CA PHE A 99 9.22 14.44 17.29
C PHE A 99 10.25 13.83 18.27
N LEU A 100 11.46 14.39 18.32
CA LEU A 100 12.54 13.95 19.20
C LEU A 100 12.45 14.56 20.61
N GLN A 101 11.89 15.77 20.74
CA GLN A 101 11.84 16.48 22.02
C GLN A 101 10.84 15.83 22.98
N GLY A 102 11.28 15.66 24.23
CA GLY A 102 10.42 15.21 25.34
C GLY A 102 10.11 13.71 25.37
N LYS A 103 10.57 12.93 24.39
CA LYS A 103 10.40 11.47 24.36
C LYS A 103 11.62 10.74 24.91
N SER A 104 11.37 9.69 25.66
CA SER A 104 12.40 8.73 26.05
C SER A 104 12.86 7.91 24.85
N GLY A 105 14.07 7.33 24.94
CA GLY A 105 14.59 6.46 23.88
C GLY A 105 13.69 5.25 23.60
N PHE A 106 12.99 4.73 24.61
CA PHE A 106 12.03 3.64 24.46
C PHE A 106 10.79 4.07 23.68
N GLU A 107 10.21 5.23 23.99
CA GLU A 107 9.04 5.77 23.27
C GLU A 107 9.36 6.02 21.79
N LEU A 108 10.53 6.63 21.51
CA LEU A 108 11.00 6.84 20.14
C LEU A 108 11.16 5.52 19.37
N PHE A 109 11.71 4.50 20.03
CA PHE A 109 11.85 3.17 19.42
C PHE A 109 10.49 2.53 19.13
N SER A 110 9.56 2.55 20.09
CA SER A 110 8.22 1.99 19.91
C SER A 110 7.48 2.67 18.76
N GLU A 111 7.51 3.99 18.69
CA GLU A 111 6.85 4.74 17.62
C GLU A 111 7.50 4.51 16.25
N ALA A 112 8.83 4.45 16.19
CA ALA A 112 9.56 4.09 14.98
C ALA A 112 9.20 2.66 14.52
N ALA A 113 9.07 1.70 15.44
CA ALA A 113 8.66 0.34 15.14
C ALA A 113 7.23 0.30 14.57
N THR A 114 6.28 1.05 15.15
CA THR A 114 4.91 1.17 14.62
C THR A 114 4.88 1.82 13.23
N LEU A 115 5.69 2.86 12.99
CA LEU A 115 5.81 3.47 11.67
C LEU A 115 6.39 2.48 10.64
N LEU A 116 7.43 1.73 11.01
CA LEU A 116 8.00 0.68 10.17
C LEU A 116 6.99 -0.41 9.83
N GLU A 117 6.21 -0.89 10.80
CA GLU A 117 5.15 -1.88 10.56
C GLU A 117 4.15 -1.39 9.52
N ARG A 118 3.70 -0.13 9.65
CA ARG A 118 2.78 0.49 8.68
C ARG A 118 3.41 0.60 7.30
N VAL A 119 4.66 1.03 7.19
CA VAL A 119 5.36 1.22 5.91
C VAL A 119 5.63 -0.12 5.22
N THR A 120 6.09 -1.13 5.97
CA THR A 120 6.46 -2.46 5.44
C THR A 120 5.27 -3.28 4.91
N GLY A 121 4.05 -2.90 5.28
CA GLY A 121 2.82 -3.50 4.74
C GLY A 121 2.46 -3.07 3.31
N HIS A 122 3.20 -2.13 2.73
CA HIS A 122 2.97 -1.61 1.37
C HIS A 122 3.84 -2.33 0.34
N ASP A 123 3.33 -2.43 -0.89
CA ASP A 123 4.02 -3.09 -2.00
C ASP A 123 5.18 -2.26 -2.54
N VAL A 124 5.01 -0.93 -2.56
CA VAL A 124 6.02 0.04 -2.96
C VAL A 124 6.17 1.09 -1.87
N VAL A 125 7.41 1.32 -1.45
CA VAL A 125 7.75 2.42 -0.54
C VAL A 125 8.65 3.42 -1.24
N ILE A 126 8.19 4.66 -1.37
CA ILE A 126 8.98 5.77 -1.88
C ILE A 126 9.62 6.49 -0.71
N ILE A 127 10.95 6.51 -0.68
CA ILE A 127 11.71 7.22 0.35
C ILE A 127 12.24 8.52 -0.25
N LEU A 128 11.87 9.64 0.36
CA LEU A 128 12.30 11.00 0.03
C LEU A 128 13.45 11.39 0.97
N GLY A 129 14.68 11.23 0.47
CA GLY A 129 15.90 11.63 1.17
C GLY A 129 16.93 10.50 1.29
N HIS A 130 18.15 10.86 1.71
CA HIS A 130 19.27 9.91 1.84
C HIS A 130 20.00 10.03 3.18
N ASN A 131 19.33 10.58 4.20
CA ASN A 131 19.88 10.65 5.54
C ASN A 131 19.92 9.26 6.22
N ARG A 132 20.61 9.18 7.36
CA ARG A 132 20.78 7.91 8.09
C ARG A 132 19.45 7.21 8.44
N PRO A 133 18.38 7.89 8.88
CA PRO A 133 17.06 7.28 9.03
C PRO A 133 16.50 6.67 7.74
N ALA A 134 16.57 7.39 6.60
CA ALA A 134 16.13 6.88 5.30
C ALA A 134 16.89 5.61 4.88
N GLN A 135 18.22 5.59 5.10
CA GLN A 135 19.06 4.41 4.81
C GLN A 135 18.71 3.20 5.67
N VAL A 136 18.37 3.42 6.96
CA VAL A 136 17.93 2.34 7.86
C VAL A 136 16.59 1.78 7.38
N ILE A 137 15.63 2.65 7.03
CA ILE A 137 14.33 2.24 6.50
C ILE A 137 14.52 1.45 5.20
N ASP A 138 15.34 1.94 4.27
CA ASP A 138 15.64 1.26 3.00
C ASP A 138 16.25 -0.13 3.21
N ALA A 139 17.26 -0.24 4.09
CA ALA A 139 17.90 -1.51 4.42
C ALA A 139 16.92 -2.55 4.99
N LEU A 140 15.89 -2.11 5.72
CA LEU A 140 14.86 -2.99 6.28
C LEU A 140 13.82 -3.43 5.22
N LEU A 141 13.56 -2.61 4.20
CA LEU A 141 12.52 -2.83 3.19
C LEU A 141 12.92 -3.79 2.06
N HIS A 142 14.21 -4.11 1.89
CA HIS A 142 14.71 -5.01 0.85
C HIS A 142 14.25 -4.57 -0.57
N ARG A 143 13.89 -5.49 -1.48
CA ARG A 143 13.50 -5.17 -2.88
C ARG A 143 12.14 -4.43 -3.04
N ARG A 144 11.51 -3.98 -1.95
CA ARG A 144 10.19 -3.31 -1.95
C ARG A 144 10.27 -1.78 -1.89
N SER A 145 11.45 -1.21 -1.64
CA SER A 145 11.66 0.23 -1.65
C SER A 145 12.09 0.72 -3.04
N LEU A 146 11.53 1.85 -3.45
CA LEU A 146 12.05 2.69 -4.51
C LEU A 146 12.54 3.98 -3.87
N VAL A 147 13.85 4.13 -3.76
CA VAL A 147 14.45 5.31 -3.15
C VAL A 147 14.57 6.40 -4.21
N LEU A 148 13.91 7.54 -3.99
CA LEU A 148 14.16 8.74 -4.78
C LEU A 148 15.37 9.47 -4.18
N HIS A 149 16.50 9.31 -4.85
CA HIS A 149 17.74 9.93 -4.43
C HIS A 149 17.79 11.39 -4.90
N LEU A 150 18.04 12.29 -3.96
CA LEU A 150 18.47 13.65 -4.24
C LEU A 150 19.83 13.89 -3.60
N SER A 151 20.57 14.86 -4.12
CA SER A 151 21.72 15.47 -3.46
C SER A 151 21.26 16.25 -2.21
N GLN A 152 20.99 15.53 -1.12
CA GLN A 152 20.80 16.11 0.20
C GLN A 152 22.15 16.31 0.91
N VAL A 153 22.26 17.41 1.66
CA VAL A 153 23.28 17.53 2.70
C VAL A 153 22.73 16.86 3.97
N GLU A 154 23.49 15.94 4.56
CA GLU A 154 23.05 15.23 5.77
C GLU A 154 22.57 16.19 6.87
N GLY A 155 21.40 15.90 7.44
CA GLY A 155 20.84 16.65 8.57
C GLY A 155 20.16 17.97 8.22
N ARG A 156 19.87 18.23 6.94
CA ARG A 156 19.03 19.35 6.51
C ARG A 156 17.84 18.85 5.71
N GLU A 157 16.74 19.58 5.80
CA GLU A 157 15.62 19.39 4.88
C GLU A 157 16.05 19.69 3.45
N ALA A 158 15.42 19.01 2.49
CA ALA A 158 15.62 19.30 1.08
C ALA A 158 14.29 19.51 0.38
N TYR A 159 14.35 20.27 -0.71
CA TYR A 159 13.24 20.45 -1.62
C TYR A 159 13.10 19.23 -2.54
N PHE A 160 11.87 18.77 -2.75
CA PHE A 160 11.54 17.66 -3.65
C PHE A 160 10.60 18.17 -4.73
N ASP A 161 10.91 17.92 -6.00
CA ASP A 161 10.05 18.36 -7.10
C ASP A 161 8.69 17.61 -7.04
N PRO A 162 7.56 18.31 -6.83
CA PRO A 162 6.24 17.68 -6.79
C PRO A 162 5.86 17.01 -8.11
N ASP A 163 6.33 17.54 -9.24
CA ASP A 163 6.03 16.99 -10.57
C ASP A 163 6.81 15.69 -10.81
N GLU A 164 8.07 15.60 -10.37
CA GLU A 164 8.84 14.34 -10.43
C GLU A 164 8.17 13.23 -9.60
N LEU A 165 7.66 13.57 -8.40
CA LEU A 165 6.91 12.63 -7.58
C LEU A 165 5.60 12.21 -8.26
N SER A 166 4.87 13.16 -8.85
CA SER A 166 3.62 12.89 -9.57
C SER A 166 3.87 11.97 -10.78
N GLU A 167 4.94 12.21 -11.54
CA GLU A 167 5.34 11.35 -12.66
C GLU A 167 5.72 9.94 -12.21
N LEU A 168 6.50 9.81 -11.13
CA LEU A 168 6.88 8.52 -10.57
C LEU A 168 5.64 7.73 -10.17
N LEU A 169 4.73 8.34 -9.41
CA LEU A 169 3.48 7.72 -8.97
C LEU A 169 2.62 7.30 -10.17
N ALA A 170 2.53 8.13 -11.21
CA ALA A 170 1.84 7.79 -12.45
C ALA A 170 2.49 6.61 -13.20
N ARG A 171 3.83 6.50 -13.21
CA ARG A 171 4.56 5.38 -13.83
C ARG A 171 4.36 4.07 -13.07
N LEU A 172 4.39 4.11 -11.74
CA LEU A 172 4.12 2.95 -10.88
C LEU A 172 2.71 2.41 -11.12
N ARG A 173 1.74 3.30 -11.33
CA ARG A 173 0.36 2.95 -11.70
C ARG A 173 0.24 2.34 -13.10
N LYS A 174 1.03 2.82 -14.07
CA LYS A 174 0.97 2.36 -15.47
C LYS A 174 1.70 1.03 -15.73
N ARG A 175 2.76 0.72 -14.98
CA ARG A 175 3.60 -0.47 -15.21
C ARG A 175 2.89 -1.81 -15.04
N GLU A 176 1.69 -1.84 -14.44
CA GLU A 176 0.94 -3.07 -14.18
C GLU A 176 -0.38 -3.18 -14.97
N SER A 177 -0.64 -2.24 -15.88
CA SER A 177 -1.74 -2.32 -16.85
C SER A 177 -1.36 -3.02 -18.16
N GLY A 178 -0.19 -3.68 -18.20
CA GLY A 178 0.35 -4.39 -19.36
C GLY A 178 0.59 -5.87 -19.08
#